data_AF-A0A3B8ULS1-F1
#
_entry.id   AF-A0A3B8ULS1-F1
#
_cell.length_a   1.000
_cell.length_b   1.000
_cell.length_c   1.000
_cell.angle_alpha   90.00
_cell.angle_beta   90.00
_cell.angle_gamma   90.00
#
_symmetry.space_group_name_H-M   'P 1'
#
loop_
_entity.id
_entity.type
_entity.pdbx_description
1 polymer ?
#
loop_
_entity_poly.entity_id
_entity_poly.type
_entity_poly.pdbx_seq_one_letter_code
_entity_poly.pdbx_strand_id
1 'polypeptide(L)' 'MDDNAPRRSHFLPRTRDGWTATIAFLALFVLAMPPITHTVLNRSDPWVLGLPFFYVALLAVYSALILVLIWAFRRGV' A
#
# COMPACT_ATOMS: atom_id res chain seq x y z
N MET A 1 7.25 -6.09 43.71
CA MET A 1 6.23 -5.43 42.88
C MET A 1 6.75 -5.46 41.46
N ASP A 2 6.05 -6.16 40.58
CA ASP A 2 6.50 -6.52 39.24
C ASP A 2 6.41 -5.35 38.25
N ASP A 3 7.54 -4.73 37.90
CA ASP A 3 7.65 -3.69 36.86
C ASP A 3 7.72 -4.29 35.43
N ASN A 4 6.97 -5.37 35.18
CA ASN A 4 6.89 -6.03 33.87
C ASN A 4 5.67 -5.53 33.08
N ALA A 5 5.49 -4.21 32.98
CA ALA A 5 4.54 -3.67 32.03
C ALA A 5 5.08 -3.94 30.60
N PRO A 6 4.39 -4.71 29.75
CA PRO A 6 4.90 -5.01 28.42
C PRO A 6 5.09 -3.69 27.67
N ARG A 7 6.34 -3.37 27.28
CA ARG A 7 6.65 -2.23 26.42
C ARG A 7 5.79 -2.36 25.16
N ARG A 8 4.72 -1.58 25.10
CA ARG A 8 3.74 -1.63 24.00
C ARG A 8 4.50 -1.33 22.71
N SER A 9 4.58 -2.33 21.83
CA SER A 9 5.36 -2.29 20.59
C SER A 9 5.08 -1.01 19.81
N HIS A 10 6.13 -0.21 19.55
CA HIS A 10 6.06 1.00 18.74
C HIS A 10 5.83 0.68 17.25
N PHE A 11 5.96 -0.58 16.85
CA PHE A 11 5.78 -1.03 15.47
C PHE A 11 4.31 -1.23 15.07
N LEU A 12 3.39 -1.21 16.04
CA LEU A 12 1.95 -1.37 15.76
C LEU A 12 1.26 0.00 15.74
N PRO A 13 0.49 0.32 14.67
CA PRO A 13 -0.25 1.57 14.61
C PRO A 13 -1.22 1.67 15.79
N ARG A 14 -1.08 2.76 16.56
CA ARG A 14 -1.91 3.06 17.74
C ARG A 14 -3.21 3.78 17.39
N THR A 15 -3.25 4.45 16.24
CA THR A 15 -4.37 5.27 15.78
C THR A 15 -5.16 4.56 14.69
N ARG A 16 -6.47 4.85 14.58
CA ARG A 16 -7.31 4.37 13.47
C ARG A 16 -6.79 4.83 12.11
N ASP A 17 -6.24 6.04 12.06
CA ASP A 17 -5.61 6.60 10.85
C ASP A 17 -4.35 5.82 10.45
N GLY A 18 -3.50 5.45 11.41
CA GLY A 18 -2.33 4.60 11.18
C GLY A 18 -2.73 3.21 10.68
N TRP A 19 -3.76 2.60 11.27
CA TRP A 19 -4.30 1.33 10.77
C TRP A 19 -4.84 1.44 9.34
N THR A 20 -5.52 2.54 9.02
CA THR A 20 -6.02 2.81 7.67
C THR A 20 -4.87 2.95 6.68
N ALA A 21 -3.81 3.70 7.04
CA ALA A 21 -2.60 3.83 6.23
C ALA A 21 -1.93 2.47 5.98
N THR A 22 -1.74 1.68 7.04
CA THR A 22 -1.09 0.36 6.94
C THR A 22 -1.90 -0.60 6.09
N ILE A 23 -3.22 -0.71 6.31
CA ILE A 23 -4.07 -1.61 5.52
C ILE A 23 -4.11 -1.16 4.06
N ALA A 24 -4.27 0.14 3.79
CA ALA A 24 -4.27 0.67 2.42
C ALA A 24 -2.94 0.40 1.71
N PHE A 25 -1.82 0.63 2.40
CA PHE A 25 -0.48 0.34 1.89
C PHE A 25 -0.31 -1.15 1.60
N LEU A 26 -0.66 -2.03 2.55
CA LEU A 26 -0.55 -3.48 2.38
C LEU A 26 -1.43 -3.99 1.23
N ALA A 27 -2.66 -3.50 1.09
CA ALA A 27 -3.55 -3.89 0.00
C ALA A 27 -2.96 -3.50 -1.37
N LEU A 28 -2.47 -2.27 -1.51
CA LEU A 28 -1.83 -1.80 -2.74
C LEU A 28 -0.50 -2.52 -3.00
N PHE A 29 0.26 -2.82 -1.96
CA PHE A 29 1.53 -3.53 -2.07
C PHE A 29 1.34 -4.97 -2.51
N VAL A 30 0.33 -5.66 -1.98
CA VAL A 30 -0.08 -6.99 -2.43
C VAL A 30 -0.52 -6.95 -3.89
N LEU A 31 -1.23 -5.92 -4.32
CA LEU A 31 -1.60 -5.74 -5.73
C LEU A 31 -0.38 -5.56 -6.65
N ALA A 32 0.72 -4.99 -6.13
CA ALA A 32 1.98 -4.82 -6.85
C ALA A 32 2.90 -6.06 -6.82
N MET A 33 2.55 -7.10 -6.06
CA MET A 33 3.31 -8.36 -6.03
C MET A 33 3.09 -9.18 -7.31
N PRO A 34 4.14 -9.80 -7.88
CA PRO A 34 4.05 -10.56 -9.13
C PRO A 34 2.86 -11.52 -9.23
N PRO A 35 2.57 -12.40 -8.25
CA PRO A 35 1.43 -13.32 -8.37
C PRO A 35 0.07 -12.60 -8.50
N ILE A 36 -0.13 -11.46 -7.83
CA ILE A 36 -1.42 -10.75 -7.88
C ILE A 36 -1.50 -9.84 -9.10
N THR A 37 -0.43 -9.09 -9.39
CA THR A 37 -0.39 -8.23 -10.58
C THR A 37 -0.60 -9.06 -11.84
N HIS A 38 0.06 -10.23 -11.94
CA HIS A 38 -0.08 -11.09 -13.12
C HIS A 38 -1.41 -11.84 -13.20
N THR A 39 -2.15 -11.99 -12.10
CA THR A 39 -3.49 -12.61 -12.13
C THR A 39 -4.61 -11.60 -12.38
N VAL A 40 -4.48 -10.38 -11.85
CA VAL A 40 -5.53 -9.35 -11.91
C VAL A 40 -5.34 -8.38 -13.08
N LEU A 41 -4.08 -8.00 -13.38
CA LEU A 41 -3.75 -6.90 -14.29
C LEU A 41 -3.03 -7.36 -15.58
N ASN A 42 -2.74 -8.64 -15.73
CA ASN A 42 -2.12 -9.20 -16.95
C ASN A 42 -3.12 -9.33 -18.09
N ARG A 43 -3.58 -8.17 -18.58
CA ARG A 43 -4.35 -8.06 -19.82
C ARG A 43 -3.46 -7.39 -20.85
N SER A 44 -3.16 -8.12 -21.92
CA SER A 44 -2.31 -7.69 -23.03
C SER A 44 -3.04 -6.83 -24.07
N ASP A 45 -4.37 -6.95 -24.15
CA ASP A 45 -5.19 -6.30 -25.19
C ASP A 45 -5.52 -4.82 -24.98
N PRO A 46 -5.71 -4.29 -23.75
CA PRO A 46 -6.00 -2.88 -23.62
C PRO A 46 -4.72 -2.05 -23.74
N TRP A 47 -4.74 -1.10 -24.67
CA TRP A 47 -3.72 -0.06 -24.82
C TRP A 47 -4.28 1.24 -24.30
N VAL A 48 -3.54 1.92 -23.43
CA VAL A 48 -3.93 3.21 -22.84
C VAL A 48 -2.87 4.23 -23.26
N LEU A 49 -3.28 5.24 -24.03
CA LEU A 49 -2.39 6.31 -24.52
C LEU A 49 -1.14 5.78 -25.26
N GLY A 50 -1.26 4.65 -25.97
CA GLY A 50 -0.14 4.02 -26.68
C GLY A 50 0.80 3.17 -25.81
N LEU A 51 0.52 3.06 -24.51
CA LEU A 51 1.23 2.18 -23.58
C LEU A 51 0.39 0.95 -23.25
N PRO A 52 1.01 -0.24 -23.07
CA PRO A 52 0.30 -1.41 -22.57
C PRO A 52 -0.35 -1.12 -21.22
N PHE A 53 -1.62 -1.52 -21.07
CA PHE A 53 -2.41 -1.29 -19.85
C PHE A 53 -1.68 -1.72 -18.58
N PHE A 54 -0.95 -2.84 -18.64
CA PHE A 54 -0.16 -3.34 -17.53
C PHE A 54 0.77 -2.27 -16.93
N TYR A 55 1.53 -1.55 -17.77
CA TYR A 55 2.47 -0.54 -17.30
C TYR A 55 1.77 0.68 -16.71
N VAL A 56 0.65 1.09 -17.33
CA VAL A 56 -0.15 2.22 -16.84
C VAL A 56 -0.81 1.90 -15.49
N ALA A 57 -1.33 0.67 -15.35
CA ALA A 57 -1.88 0.18 -14.10
C ALA A 57 -0.81 0.11 -13.01
N LEU A 58 0.39 -0.40 -13.32
CA LEU A 58 1.51 -0.43 -12.39
C LEU A 58 1.91 0.98 -11.92
N LEU A 59 2.00 1.92 -12.86
CA LEU A 59 2.30 3.32 -12.57
C LEU A 59 1.26 3.93 -11.61
N ALA A 60 -0.03 3.65 -11.85
CA ALA A 60 -1.11 4.12 -10.99
C ALA A 60 -1.02 3.52 -9.57
N VAL A 61 -0.73 2.21 -9.46
CA VAL A 61 -0.55 1.53 -8.15
C VAL A 61 0.64 2.10 -7.39
N TYR A 62 1.79 2.31 -8.04
CA TYR A 62 2.95 2.92 -7.39
C TYR A 62 2.70 4.36 -6.97
N SER A 63 2.02 5.14 -7.80
CA SER A 63 1.60 6.50 -7.44
C SER A 63 0.68 6.49 -6.23
N ALA A 64 -0.28 5.56 -6.16
CA ALA A 64 -1.16 5.39 -5.02
C ALA A 64 -0.39 5.01 -3.73
N LEU A 65 0.60 4.13 -3.81
CA LEU A 65 1.47 3.79 -2.68
C LEU A 65 2.19 5.03 -2.13
N ILE A 66 2.76 5.84 -3.01
CA ILE A 66 3.42 7.09 -2.62
C ILE A 66 2.41 8.05 -1.97
N LEU A 67 1.21 8.20 -2.54
CA LEU A 67 0.16 9.05 -1.98
C LEU A 67 -0.29 8.59 -0.59
N VAL A 68 -0.38 7.28 -0.34
CA VAL A 68 -0.70 6.72 0.98
C VAL A 68 0.40 7.09 1.99
N LEU A 69 1.68 7.00 1.60
CA LEU A 69 2.79 7.39 2.47
C LEU A 69 2.80 8.90 2.75
N ILE A 70 2.58 9.73 1.73
CA ILE A 70 2.45 11.19 1.90
C ILE A 70 1.27 11.50 2.81
N TRP A 71 0.14 10.81 2.65
CA TRP A 71 -1.04 10.98 3.47
C TRP A 71 -0.77 10.61 4.94
N ALA A 72 -0.13 9.47 5.18
CA ALA A 72 0.27 9.04 6.53
C ALA A 72 1.19 10.07 7.18
N PHE A 73 2.21 10.54 6.45
CA PHE A 73 3.12 11.59 6.91
C PHE A 73 2.38 12.88 7.26
N ARG A 74 1.44 13.32 6.41
CA ARG A 74 0.63 14.53 6.67
C ARG A 74 -0.31 14.38 7.87
N ARG A 75 -0.71 13.16 8.21
CA ARG A 75 -1.53 12.85 9.39
C ARG A 75 -0.70 12.70 10.67
N GLY A 76 0.63 12.68 10.55
CA GLY A 76 1.54 12.50 11.68
C GLY A 76 1.42 11.11 12.33
N VAL A 77 1.04 10.10 11.54
CA VAL A 77 0.91 8.69 11.98
C VAL A 77 2.08 7.84 11.50
#